data_AF-S2FHN8-F1
#
_entry.id   AF-S2FHN8-F1
#
_cell.length_a   1.000
_cell.length_b   1.000
_cell.length_c   1.000
_cell.angle_alpha   90.00
_cell.angle_beta   90.00
_cell.angle_gamma   90.00
#
_symmetry.space_group_name_H-M   'P 1'
#
loop_
_entity.id
_entity.type
_entity.pdbx_description
1 polymer ?
#
loop_
_entity_poly.entity_id
_entity_poly.type
_entity_poly.pdbx_seq_one_letter_code
_entity_poly.pdbx_strand_id
1 'polypeptide(L)'
;MFTDRRIERHQLPYFLKVFNRITDKPIGYLGNVSEDGLMLISQLPMMIGVDFDLRLKIPASGGCMQVIDLRACCLWCHEDATPHYYDAGFSLQRAPPEYGQLVEALRQYFSFQPLPASA
;
A
#
# COMPACT_ATOMS: atom_id res chain seq x y z
N MET A 1 -16.97 3.24 -1.19
CA MET A 1 -17.01 1.91 -1.85
C MET A 1 -16.11 2.02 -3.07
N PHE A 2 -15.04 1.22 -3.14
CA PHE A 2 -14.20 1.16 -4.34
C PHE A 2 -15.03 0.56 -5.47
N THR A 3 -15.53 1.40 -6.38
CA THR A 3 -16.33 0.94 -7.51
C THR A 3 -15.42 0.23 -8.51
N ASP A 4 -15.55 -1.10 -8.58
CA ASP A 4 -15.50 -2.04 -9.73
C ASP A 4 -14.74 -1.64 -11.03
N ARG A 5 -13.71 -0.81 -10.92
CA ARG A 5 -12.82 -0.44 -12.01
C ARG A 5 -11.47 -1.04 -11.68
N ARG A 6 -11.09 -2.01 -12.49
CA ARG A 6 -9.72 -2.53 -12.55
C ARG A 6 -8.75 -1.35 -12.55
N ILE A 7 -7.79 -1.36 -11.62
CA ILE A 7 -6.73 -0.36 -11.55
C ILE A 7 -6.06 -0.28 -12.93
N GLU A 8 -6.00 0.90 -13.53
CA GLU A 8 -5.24 1.07 -14.77
C GLU A 8 -3.76 1.22 -14.46
N ARG A 9 -2.87 0.79 -15.37
CA ARG A 9 -1.42 0.78 -15.14
C ARG A 9 -0.86 2.14 -14.73
N HIS A 10 -1.38 3.22 -15.33
CA HIS A 10 -0.95 4.58 -15.04
C HIS A 10 -1.45 5.09 -13.66
N GLN A 11 -2.48 4.44 -13.09
CA GLN A 11 -3.05 4.79 -11.80
C GLN A 11 -2.34 4.09 -10.64
N LEU A 12 -1.72 2.93 -10.89
CA LEU A 12 -1.06 2.11 -9.87
C LEU A 12 -0.18 2.91 -8.89
N PRO A 13 0.68 3.87 -9.32
CA PRO A 13 1.51 4.62 -8.38
C PRO A 13 0.73 5.38 -7.29
N TYR A 14 -0.52 5.76 -7.55
CA TYR A 14 -1.38 6.42 -6.56
C TYR A 14 -1.89 5.43 -5.49
N PHE A 15 -2.11 4.17 -5.88
CA PHE A 15 -2.55 3.11 -4.96
C PHE A 15 -1.41 2.62 -4.05
N LEU A 16 -0.16 2.77 -4.50
CA LEU A 16 1.01 2.28 -3.78
C LEU A 16 1.64 3.32 -2.84
N LYS A 17 1.37 4.62 -3.00
CA LYS A 17 2.06 5.65 -2.22
C LYS A 17 1.58 5.68 -0.77
N VAL A 18 2.55 5.64 0.16
CA VAL A 18 2.33 5.70 1.61
C VAL A 18 2.78 7.04 2.16
N PHE A 19 2.00 7.59 3.06
CA PHE A 19 2.24 8.87 3.73
C PHE A 19 2.36 8.65 5.24
N ASN A 20 3.15 9.50 5.88
CA ASN A 20 3.08 9.68 7.32
C ASN A 20 1.77 10.42 7.64
N ARG A 21 0.90 9.82 8.44
CA ARG A 21 -0.42 10.38 8.75
C ARG A 21 -0.34 11.70 9.52
N ILE A 22 0.70 11.89 10.34
CA ILE A 22 0.87 13.07 11.20
C ILE A 22 1.37 14.28 10.41
N THR A 23 2.36 14.09 9.55
CA THR A 23 2.98 15.18 8.76
C THR A 23 2.41 15.32 7.35
N ASP A 24 1.62 14.34 6.92
CA ASP A 24 1.08 14.20 5.56
C ASP A 24 2.14 14.13 4.45
N LYS A 25 3.41 13.93 4.82
CA LYS A 25 4.54 13.77 3.89
C LYS A 25 4.63 12.33 3.37
N PRO A 26 5.01 12.13 2.10
CA PRO A 26 5.26 10.79 1.58
C PRO A 26 6.42 10.14 2.32
N ILE A 27 6.29 8.86 2.66
CA ILE A 27 7.35 8.08 3.32
C ILE A 27 7.91 6.97 2.44
N GLY A 28 7.15 6.53 1.42
CA GLY A 28 7.54 5.42 0.57
C GLY A 28 6.38 4.85 -0.23
N TYR A 29 6.55 3.61 -0.66
CA TYR A 29 5.57 2.88 -1.45
C TYR A 29 5.32 1.49 -0.88
N LEU A 30 4.11 0.97 -1.06
CA LEU A 30 3.79 -0.42 -0.78
C LEU A 30 4.61 -1.32 -1.72
N GLY A 31 5.43 -2.18 -1.14
CA GLY A 31 6.11 -3.26 -1.85
C GLY A 31 5.32 -4.58 -1.82
N ASN A 32 4.60 -4.82 -0.73
CA ASN A 32 3.74 -6.00 -0.57
C ASN A 32 2.62 -5.69 0.43
N VAL A 33 1.51 -6.44 0.35
CA VAL A 33 0.37 -6.33 1.27
C VAL A 33 -0.20 -7.71 1.59
N SER A 34 -0.69 -7.87 2.81
CA SER A 34 -1.49 -9.01 3.26
C SER A 34 -2.69 -8.48 4.06
N GLU A 35 -3.55 -9.35 4.58
CA GLU A 35 -4.70 -8.92 5.39
C GLU A 35 -4.26 -8.22 6.69
N ASP A 36 -3.15 -8.66 7.28
CA ASP A 36 -2.68 -8.22 8.61
C ASP A 36 -1.36 -7.42 8.57
N GLY A 37 -0.84 -7.10 7.39
CA GLY A 37 0.49 -6.52 7.28
C GLY A 37 0.77 -5.89 5.92
N LEU A 38 1.85 -5.13 5.87
CA LEU A 38 2.37 -4.55 4.63
C LEU A 38 3.90 -4.51 4.65
N MET A 39 4.48 -4.41 3.46
CA MET A 39 5.89 -4.07 3.27
C MET A 39 5.97 -2.67 2.68
N LEU A 40 6.77 -1.81 3.30
CA LEU A 40 7.06 -0.45 2.85
C LEU A 40 8.47 -0.42 2.24
N ILE A 41 8.58 0.14 1.05
CA ILE A 41 9.84 0.51 0.41
C ILE A 41 10.04 2.01 0.65
N SER A 42 11.09 2.39 1.37
CA SER A 42 11.39 3.78 1.75
C SER A 42 12.84 4.15 1.47
N GLN A 43 13.12 5.45 1.31
CA GLN A 43 14.50 5.95 1.16
C GLN A 43 15.23 6.11 2.50
N LEU A 44 14.49 6.04 3.60
CA LEU A 44 15.01 6.15 4.95
C LEU A 44 14.72 4.85 5.70
N PRO A 45 15.63 4.39 6.57
CA PRO A 45 15.41 3.20 7.38
C PRO A 45 14.28 3.46 8.39
N MET A 46 13.47 2.42 8.63
CA MET A 46 12.36 2.45 9.58
C MET A 46 12.80 1.85 10.92
N MET A 47 12.45 2.51 12.02
CA MET A 47 12.80 2.03 13.36
C MET A 47 12.01 0.76 13.71
N ILE A 48 12.72 -0.33 14.00
CA ILE A 48 12.12 -1.63 14.38
C ILE A 48 11.50 -1.54 15.78
N GLY A 49 10.36 -2.19 15.99
CA GLY A 49 9.62 -2.24 17.25
C GLY A 49 8.76 -1.00 17.53
N VAL A 50 8.71 -0.05 16.59
CA VAL A 50 7.95 1.20 16.73
C VAL A 50 6.64 1.12 15.95
N ASP A 51 5.59 1.66 16.57
CA ASP A 51 4.31 1.93 15.92
C ASP A 51 4.39 3.17 15.04
N PHE A 52 3.97 3.04 13.79
CA PHE A 52 3.83 4.14 12.84
C PHE A 52 2.37 4.38 12.51
N ASP A 53 1.99 5.66 12.47
CA ASP A 53 0.74 6.15 11.91
C ASP A 53 0.93 6.41 10.40
N LEU A 54 0.45 5.45 9.60
CA LEU A 54 0.54 5.44 8.15
C LEU A 54 -0.78 5.87 7.52
N ARG A 55 -0.70 6.44 6.31
CA ARG A 55 -1.86 6.88 5.53
C ARG A 55 -1.70 6.50 4.07
N LEU A 56 -2.74 5.93 3.50
CA LEU A 56 -2.89 5.71 2.06
C LEU A 56 -3.96 6.67 1.53
N LYS A 57 -3.74 7.21 0.34
CA LYS A 57 -4.67 8.12 -0.33
C LYS A 57 -5.01 7.50 -1.67
N ILE A 58 -6.15 6.84 -1.74
CA ILE A 58 -6.56 6.07 -2.91
C ILE A 58 -7.56 6.87 -3.75
N PRO A 59 -7.34 7.00 -5.07
CA PRO A 59 -8.33 7.62 -5.96
C PRO A 59 -9.68 6.89 -5.91
N ALA A 60 -10.76 7.66 -5.78
CA ALA A 60 -12.13 7.17 -5.80
C ALA A 60 -12.92 7.78 -6.97
N SER A 61 -14.13 7.27 -7.20
CA SER A 61 -15.02 7.78 -8.25
C SER A 61 -15.37 9.26 -8.05
N GLY A 62 -15.59 9.98 -9.15
CA GLY A 62 -15.98 11.40 -9.10
C GLY A 62 -14.86 12.36 -8.73
N GLY A 63 -13.59 11.94 -8.79
CA GLY A 63 -12.43 12.76 -8.43
C GLY A 63 -12.21 12.89 -6.92
N CYS A 64 -12.98 12.15 -6.11
CA CYS A 64 -12.76 12.07 -4.67
C CYS A 64 -11.52 11.24 -4.33
N MET A 65 -10.97 11.47 -3.14
CA MET A 65 -9.87 10.66 -2.58
C MET A 65 -10.37 9.93 -1.34
N GLN A 66 -10.19 8.62 -1.31
CA GLN A 66 -10.42 7.81 -0.13
C GLN A 66 -9.13 7.75 0.70
N VAL A 67 -9.25 8.03 1.99
CA VAL A 67 -8.14 7.96 2.94
C VAL A 67 -8.25 6.68 3.75
N ILE A 68 -7.16 5.93 3.84
CA ILE A 68 -7.04 4.74 4.70
C ILE A 68 -5.93 5.01 5.70
N ASP A 69 -6.31 5.20 6.96
CA ASP A 69 -5.37 5.38 8.07
C ASP A 69 -5.06 4.02 8.69
N LEU A 70 -3.77 3.74 8.89
CA LEU A 70 -3.27 2.47 9.43
C LEU A 70 -2.34 2.77 10.61
N ARG A 71 -2.43 1.95 11.65
CA ARG A 71 -1.43 1.91 12.72
C ARG A 71 -0.72 0.58 12.67
N ALA A 72 0.60 0.61 12.49
CA ALA A 72 1.39 -0.58 12.19
C ALA A 72 2.74 -0.58 12.90
N CYS A 73 3.14 -1.73 13.44
CA CYS A 73 4.44 -1.90 14.10
C CYS A 73 5.47 -2.42 13.10
N CYS A 74 6.62 -1.75 13.01
CA CYS A 74 7.74 -2.20 12.18
C CYS A 74 8.41 -3.44 12.82
N LEU A 75 8.42 -4.55 12.10
CA LEU A 75 8.99 -5.82 12.58
C LEU A 75 10.44 -6.03 12.15
N TRP A 76 10.80 -5.51 10.98
CA TRP A 76 12.13 -5.63 10.40
C TRP A 76 12.37 -4.50 9.40
N CYS A 77 13.63 -4.15 9.17
CA CYS A 77 14.05 -3.16 8.18
C CYS A 77 15.44 -3.54 7.65
N HIS A 78 15.58 -3.66 6.33
CA HIS A 78 16.83 -4.03 5.66
C HIS A 78 17.06 -3.11 4.46
N GLU A 79 18.32 -2.86 4.10
CA GLU A 79 18.62 -2.19 2.84
C GLU A 79 18.23 -3.11 1.68
N ASP A 80 17.55 -2.55 0.67
CA ASP A 80 17.19 -3.24 -0.57
C ASP A 80 18.42 -3.42 -1.47
N ALA A 81 18.33 -4.29 -2.47
CA ALA A 81 19.34 -4.42 -3.52
C ALA A 81 19.58 -3.10 -4.27
N THR A 82 18.59 -2.20 -4.28
CA THR A 82 18.76 -0.83 -4.77
C THR A 82 19.39 0.04 -3.67
N PRO A 83 20.61 0.59 -3.87
CA PRO A 83 21.26 1.42 -2.86
C PRO A 83 20.39 2.58 -2.40
N HIS A 84 20.42 2.88 -1.10
CA HIS A 84 19.62 3.93 -0.47
C HIS A 84 18.11 3.71 -0.41
N TYR A 85 17.64 2.48 -0.71
CA TYR A 85 16.28 2.06 -0.43
C TYR A 85 16.28 1.00 0.66
N TYR A 86 15.20 0.96 1.43
CA TYR A 86 15.01 0.02 2.52
C TYR A 86 13.65 -0.65 2.38
N ASP A 87 13.64 -1.96 2.54
CA ASP A 87 12.42 -2.72 2.75
C ASP A 87 12.16 -2.83 4.25
N ALA A 88 10.94 -2.51 4.66
CA ALA A 88 10.50 -2.64 6.03
C ALA A 88 9.14 -3.35 6.10
N GLY A 89 9.06 -4.40 6.90
CA GLY A 89 7.83 -5.16 7.11
C GLY A 89 7.09 -4.69 8.34
N PHE A 90 5.78 -4.52 8.20
CA PHE A 90 4.89 -4.02 9.24
C PHE A 90 3.77 -5.00 9.52
N SER A 91 3.45 -5.18 10.80
CA SER A 91 2.20 -5.80 11.24
C SER A 91 1.19 -4.71 11.61
N LEU A 92 -0.03 -4.84 11.11
CA LEU A 92 -1.13 -3.93 11.44
C LEU A 92 -1.68 -4.26 12.81
N GLN A 93 -1.94 -3.23 13.63
CA GLN A 93 -2.64 -3.43 14.90
C GLN A 93 -4.11 -3.79 14.70
N ARG A 94 -4.74 -3.16 13.69
CA ARG A 94 -6.09 -3.45 13.22
C ARG A 94 -6.22 -3.00 11.77
N ALA A 95 -6.54 -3.93 10.87
CA ALA A 95 -6.85 -3.60 9.49
C ALA A 95 -8.28 -3.03 9.39
N PRO A 96 -8.46 -1.79 8.88
CA PRO A 96 -9.79 -1.28 8.59
C PRO A 96 -10.37 -1.97 7.33
N PRO A 97 -11.70 -2.07 7.17
CA PRO A 97 -12.33 -2.73 6.02
C PRO A 97 -11.87 -2.18 4.66
N GLU A 98 -11.56 -0.88 4.61
CA GLU A 98 -11.05 -0.20 3.42
C GLU A 98 -9.68 -0.73 2.98
N TYR A 99 -8.85 -1.17 3.94
CA TYR A 99 -7.57 -1.78 3.65
C TYR A 99 -7.74 -3.14 2.97
N GLY A 100 -8.65 -3.98 3.45
CA GLY A 100 -8.98 -5.25 2.80
C GLY A 100 -9.47 -5.06 1.36
N GLN A 101 -10.26 -4.02 1.10
CA GLN A 101 -10.68 -3.68 -0.27
C GLN A 101 -9.50 -3.27 -1.16
N LEU A 102 -8.52 -2.54 -0.62
CA LEU A 102 -7.29 -2.22 -1.34
C LEU A 102 -6.46 -3.47 -1.64
N VAL A 103 -6.29 -4.37 -0.66
CA VAL A 103 -5.57 -5.64 -0.83
C VAL A 103 -6.19 -6.45 -1.96
N GLU A 104 -7.52 -6.57 -1.98
CA GLU A 104 -8.24 -7.28 -3.03
C GLU A 104 -8.08 -6.59 -4.41
N ALA A 105 -8.18 -5.25 -4.46
CA ALA A 105 -7.98 -4.52 -5.70
C ALA A 105 -6.56 -4.70 -6.28
N LEU A 106 -5.53 -4.68 -5.43
CA LEU A 106 -4.15 -4.95 -5.82
C LEU A 106 -3.95 -6.41 -6.25
N ARG A 107 -4.54 -7.37 -5.53
CA ARG A 107 -4.52 -8.79 -5.90
C ARG A 107 -5.12 -9.02 -7.29
N GLN A 108 -6.28 -8.41 -7.57
CA GLN A 108 -6.92 -8.49 -8.88
C GLN A 108 -6.08 -7.83 -9.97
N TYR A 109 -5.44 -6.69 -9.69
CA TYR A 109 -4.58 -6.00 -10.65
C TYR A 109 -3.36 -6.84 -11.07
N PHE A 110 -2.68 -7.47 -10.10
CA PHE A 110 -1.50 -8.30 -10.35
C PHE A 110 -1.81 -9.74 -10.77
N SER A 111 -3.09 -10.13 -10.80
CA SER A 111 -3.49 -11.45 -11.29
C SER A 111 -3.44 -11.51 -12.81
N PHE A 112 -2.94 -12.63 -13.34
CA PHE A 112 -3.04 -12.94 -14.76
C PHE A 112 -4.48 -13.32 -15.10
N GLN A 113 -5.25 -12.38 -15.65
CA GLN A 113 -6.53 -12.72 -16.25
C GLN A 113 -6.26 -13.31 -17.64
N PRO A 114 -6.75 -14.53 -17.95
CA PRO A 114 -6.65 -15.07 -19.29
C PRO A 114 -7.34 -14.12 -20.27
N LEU A 115 -6.70 -13.83 -21.41
CA LEU A 115 -7.41 -13.16 -22.50
C LEU A 115 -8.63 -14.03 -22.85
N PRO A 116 -9.83 -13.44 -23.02
CA PRO A 116 -10.92 -14.20 -23.62
C PRO A 116 -10.41 -14.73 -24.96
N ALA A 117 -10.43 -16.05 -25.12
CA ALA A 117 -10.11 -16.67 -26.40
C ALA A 117 -11.03 -16.03 -27.43
N SER A 118 -10.45 -15.35 -28.43
CA SER A 118 -11.23 -14.80 -29.54
C SER A 118 -12.12 -15.90 -30.09
N ALA A 119 -13.43 -15.70 -29.99
CA ALA A 119 -14.43 -16.49 -30.70
C ALA A 119 -14.50 -16.06 -32.16
#